data_AF-A0A9P4GUU1-F1
#
_entry.id   AF-A0A9P4GUU1-F1
#
_cell.length_a   1.000
_cell.length_b   1.000
_cell.length_c   1.000
_cell.angle_alpha   90.00
_cell.angle_beta   90.00
_cell.angle_gamma   90.00
#
_symmetry.space_group_name_H-M   'P 1'
#
loop_
_entity.id
_entity.type
_entity.pdbx_description
1 polymer ?
#
loop_
_entity_poly.entity_id
_entity_poly.type
_entity_poly.pdbx_seq_one_letter_code
_entity_poly.pdbx_strand_id
1 'polypeptide(L)'
;MSDDWFSSKLAPEGNANDGCCPEEAEALKDFLRYKTTATEAAQTMTRPVLTAGSPKDDLSRLYILLLDALVELPSKHIELLLELLQAIENLPEPDFTAVQQSKRPHEKLWKGLPHFANLCYDVGYRSGSWKMDAEATGAPKRDALRDEHIRRAEIEARLVMAGLAGIPIDWGYEVVVGALQCDEALLDFEVPAAAE
;
A
#
# COMPACT_ATOMS: atom_id res chain seq x y z
N MET A 1 14.72 7.66 11.46
CA MET A 1 13.36 7.83 10.90
C MET A 1 12.83 9.10 11.53
N SER A 2 12.52 10.10 10.72
CA SER A 2 11.92 11.33 11.25
C SER A 2 10.46 11.08 11.56
N ASP A 3 9.94 11.70 12.61
CA ASP A 3 8.52 11.65 12.95
C ASP A 3 7.66 12.50 12.00
N ASP A 4 8.33 13.29 11.15
CA ASP A 4 7.71 14.13 10.13
C ASP A 4 6.91 13.32 9.11
N TRP A 5 7.40 12.13 8.72
CA TRP A 5 6.69 11.27 7.76
C TRP A 5 5.34 10.82 8.31
N PHE A 6 5.30 10.33 9.55
CA PHE A 6 4.03 9.95 10.19
C PHE A 6 3.09 11.15 10.30
N SER A 7 3.63 12.30 10.69
CA SER A 7 2.85 13.53 10.82
C SER A 7 2.26 14.00 9.49
N SER A 8 2.99 13.83 8.38
CA SER A 8 2.51 14.21 7.04
C SER A 8 1.45 13.27 6.48
N LYS A 9 1.29 12.08 7.06
CA LYS A 9 0.26 11.11 6.65
C LYS A 9 -1.05 11.29 7.42
N LEU A 10 -1.08 12.09 8.49
CA LEU A 10 -2.29 12.30 9.29
C LEU A 10 -3.34 13.09 8.53
N ALA A 11 -4.61 12.74 8.76
CA ALA A 11 -5.72 13.52 8.24
C ALA A 11 -5.71 14.97 8.80
N PRO A 12 -5.87 16.01 7.95
CA PRO A 12 -6.01 17.39 8.39
C PRO A 12 -7.19 17.54 9.36
N GLU A 13 -7.06 18.46 10.32
CA GLU A 13 -8.14 18.76 11.25
C GLU A 13 -9.44 19.11 10.51
N GLY A 14 -10.50 18.35 10.78
CA GLY A 14 -11.82 18.55 10.18
C GLY A 14 -12.07 17.81 8.86
N ASN A 15 -11.09 17.06 8.32
CA ASN A 15 -11.29 16.19 7.16
C ASN A 15 -10.74 14.77 7.38
N ALA A 16 -11.50 13.95 8.09
CA ALA A 16 -11.13 12.55 8.41
C ALA A 16 -11.01 11.62 7.18
N ASN A 17 -11.36 12.11 5.98
CA ASN A 17 -11.30 11.35 4.74
C ASN A 17 -9.99 11.55 3.96
N ASP A 18 -9.11 12.46 4.39
CA ASP A 18 -7.92 12.87 3.64
C ASP A 18 -6.63 12.62 4.43
N GLY A 19 -6.25 11.35 4.62
CA GLY A 19 -5.07 10.94 5.40
C GLY A 19 -5.43 9.90 6.45
N CYS A 20 -4.44 9.31 7.13
CA CYS A 20 -4.60 8.22 8.09
C CYS A 20 -5.08 8.69 9.48
N CYS A 21 -5.63 7.74 10.24
CA CYS A 21 -5.99 7.97 11.64
C CYS A 21 -4.72 8.08 12.51
N PRO A 22 -4.67 8.98 13.51
CA PRO A 22 -3.55 9.07 14.44
C PRO A 22 -3.20 7.75 15.15
N GLU A 23 -4.22 6.92 15.43
CA GLU A 23 -4.00 5.60 16.04
C GLU A 23 -3.27 4.63 15.11
N GLU A 24 -3.57 4.68 13.80
CA GLU A 24 -2.91 3.85 12.78
C GLU A 24 -1.44 4.26 12.62
N ALA A 25 -1.18 5.57 12.55
CA ALA A 25 0.16 6.13 12.42
C ALA A 25 1.05 5.81 13.62
N GLU A 26 0.53 5.98 14.85
CA GLU A 26 1.30 5.70 16.07
C GLU A 26 1.58 4.20 16.23
N ALA A 27 0.61 3.34 15.89
CA ALA A 27 0.82 1.89 15.94
C ALA A 27 1.90 1.42 14.94
N LEU A 28 1.90 1.96 13.72
CA LEU A 28 2.95 1.69 12.73
C LEU A 28 4.32 2.18 13.23
N LYS A 29 4.35 3.38 13.80
CA LYS A 29 5.57 3.98 14.35
C LYS A 29 6.16 3.15 15.48
N ASP A 30 5.33 2.70 16.40
CA ASP A 30 5.77 1.87 17.53
C ASP A 30 6.29 0.51 17.06
N PHE A 31 5.63 -0.08 16.07
CA PHE A 31 6.08 -1.32 15.44
C PHE A 31 7.44 -1.17 14.74
N LEU A 32 7.62 -0.14 13.91
CA LEU A 32 8.88 0.14 13.20
C LEU A 32 10.04 0.51 14.15
N ARG A 33 9.71 0.82 15.41
CA ARG A 33 10.67 1.06 16.51
C ARG A 33 10.83 -0.15 17.44
N TYR A 34 10.28 -1.32 17.07
CA TYR A 34 10.35 -2.56 17.83
C TYR A 34 9.76 -2.48 19.24
N LYS A 35 8.79 -1.58 19.46
CA LYS A 35 8.09 -1.47 20.75
C LYS A 35 6.91 -2.42 20.87
N THR A 36 6.38 -2.86 19.73
CA THR A 36 5.26 -3.81 19.63
C THR A 36 5.64 -4.93 18.68
N THR A 37 4.96 -6.07 18.81
CA THR A 37 5.03 -7.17 17.84
C THR A 37 4.15 -6.88 16.62
N ALA A 38 4.37 -7.60 15.52
CA ALA A 38 3.55 -7.48 14.32
C ALA A 38 2.05 -7.74 14.61
N THR A 39 1.75 -8.71 15.47
CA THR A 39 0.37 -9.03 15.89
C THR A 39 -0.27 -7.90 16.68
N GLU A 40 0.41 -7.33 17.67
CA GLU A 40 -0.10 -6.22 18.48
C GLU A 40 -0.30 -4.96 17.64
N ALA A 41 0.63 -4.69 16.72
CA ALA A 41 0.54 -3.60 15.77
C ALA A 41 -0.65 -3.79 14.82
N ALA A 42 -0.81 -4.98 14.22
CA ALA A 42 -1.94 -5.31 13.35
C ALA A 42 -3.29 -5.11 14.05
N GLN A 43 -3.43 -5.59 15.28
CA GLN A 43 -4.63 -5.40 16.10
C GLN A 43 -4.93 -3.91 16.36
N THR A 44 -3.90 -3.14 16.69
CA THR A 44 -4.05 -1.71 16.99
C THR A 44 -4.40 -0.92 15.74
N MET A 45 -3.73 -1.20 14.62
CA MET A 45 -3.94 -0.51 13.34
C MET A 45 -5.29 -0.81 12.70
N THR A 46 -5.83 -2.02 12.88
CA THR A 46 -7.13 -2.39 12.30
C THR A 46 -8.32 -1.97 13.18
N ARG A 47 -8.09 -1.62 14.44
CA ARG A 47 -9.14 -1.24 15.39
C ARG A 47 -10.03 -0.09 14.90
N PRO A 48 -9.51 1.00 14.29
CA PRO A 48 -10.36 2.07 13.75
C PRO A 48 -11.31 1.59 12.67
N VAL A 49 -10.86 0.68 11.80
CA VAL A 49 -11.70 0.07 10.73
C VAL A 49 -12.85 -0.73 11.33
N LEU A 50 -12.61 -1.43 12.45
CA LEU A 50 -13.62 -2.26 13.12
C LEU A 50 -14.73 -1.45 13.79
N THR A 51 -14.41 -0.25 14.27
CA THR A 51 -15.35 0.63 14.97
C THR A 51 -15.95 1.70 14.05
N ALA A 52 -15.53 1.73 12.79
CA ALA A 52 -15.98 2.67 11.78
C ALA A 52 -17.47 2.55 11.44
N GLY A 53 -18.08 3.69 11.12
CA GLY A 53 -19.43 3.72 10.51
C GLY A 53 -19.47 3.19 9.07
N SER A 54 -18.32 3.19 8.39
CA SER A 54 -18.09 2.65 7.04
C SER A 54 -16.74 1.92 6.99
N PRO A 55 -16.68 0.62 7.36
CA PRO A 55 -15.42 -0.14 7.39
C PRO A 55 -14.71 -0.21 6.03
N LYS A 56 -15.42 -0.13 4.91
CA LYS A 56 -14.82 -0.18 3.57
C LYS A 56 -13.96 1.04 3.25
N ASP A 57 -14.47 2.23 3.57
CA ASP A 57 -13.76 3.48 3.30
C ASP A 57 -12.53 3.59 4.20
N ASP A 58 -12.69 3.23 5.48
CA ASP A 58 -11.61 3.25 6.45
C ASP A 58 -10.55 2.15 6.19
N LEU A 59 -10.94 1.01 5.60
CA LEU A 59 -10.00 -0.02 5.15
C LEU A 59 -9.07 0.52 4.05
N SER A 60 -9.63 1.25 3.09
CA SER A 60 -8.86 1.82 1.99
C SER A 60 -7.81 2.82 2.51
N ARG A 61 -8.18 3.63 3.51
CA ARG A 61 -7.25 4.55 4.19
C ARG A 61 -6.09 3.82 4.87
N LEU A 62 -6.37 2.74 5.61
CA LEU A 62 -5.34 1.93 6.24
C LEU A 62 -4.38 1.33 5.20
N TYR A 63 -4.91 0.82 4.09
CA TYR A 63 -4.09 0.26 3.03
C TYR A 63 -3.23 1.29 2.31
N ILE A 64 -3.75 2.51 2.09
CA ILE A 64 -2.95 3.62 1.56
C ILE A 64 -1.78 3.93 2.49
N LEU A 65 -1.99 4.00 3.82
CA LEU A 65 -0.90 4.22 4.77
C LEU A 65 0.19 3.13 4.68
N LEU A 66 -0.21 1.86 4.59
CA LEU A 66 0.72 0.72 4.49
C LEU A 66 1.47 0.70 3.16
N LEU A 67 0.80 1.05 2.05
CA LEU A 67 1.42 1.16 0.73
C LEU A 67 2.42 2.31 0.69
N ASP A 68 2.04 3.48 1.21
CA ASP A 68 2.93 4.63 1.34
C ASP A 68 4.14 4.28 2.20
N ALA A 69 3.95 3.52 3.29
CA ALA A 69 5.05 3.06 4.13
C ALA A 69 6.04 2.16 3.36
N LEU A 70 5.53 1.24 2.53
CA LEU A 70 6.37 0.35 1.72
C LEU A 70 7.19 1.12 0.67
N VAL A 71 6.57 2.12 0.03
CA VAL A 71 7.19 2.89 -1.05
C VAL A 71 8.14 3.97 -0.51
N GLU A 72 7.72 4.73 0.50
CA GLU A 72 8.42 5.95 0.92
C GLU A 72 9.42 5.75 2.07
N LEU A 73 9.26 4.70 2.90
CA LEU A 73 10.20 4.45 4.00
C LEU A 73 11.46 3.73 3.50
N PRO A 74 12.60 3.88 4.21
CA PRO A 74 13.84 3.21 3.84
C PRO A 74 13.69 1.69 3.69
N SER A 75 14.32 1.11 2.67
CA SER A 75 14.21 -0.31 2.28
C SER A 75 14.44 -1.32 3.42
N LYS A 76 15.25 -0.97 4.42
CA LYS A 76 15.44 -1.78 5.63
C LYS A 76 14.15 -2.10 6.41
N HIS A 77 13.05 -1.38 6.14
CA HIS A 77 11.76 -1.60 6.77
C HIS A 77 10.83 -2.54 5.99
N ILE A 78 11.17 -2.93 4.75
CA ILE A 78 10.30 -3.77 3.92
C ILE A 78 9.92 -5.07 4.64
N GLU A 79 10.89 -5.81 5.16
CA GLU A 79 10.62 -7.09 5.82
C GLU A 79 9.66 -6.95 7.01
N LEU A 80 9.82 -5.88 7.81
CA LEU A 80 8.92 -5.59 8.91
C LEU A 80 7.51 -5.27 8.40
N LEU A 81 7.39 -4.48 7.34
CA LEU A 81 6.11 -4.11 6.76
C LEU A 81 5.40 -5.31 6.12
N LEU A 82 6.14 -6.23 5.50
CA LEU A 82 5.60 -7.52 5.03
C LEU A 82 5.12 -8.39 6.19
N GLU A 83 5.89 -8.47 7.27
CA GLU A 83 5.49 -9.18 8.49
C GLU A 83 4.20 -8.60 9.09
N LEU A 84 4.07 -7.28 9.10
CA LEU A 84 2.87 -6.57 9.54
C LEU A 84 1.67 -6.88 8.65
N LEU A 85 1.82 -6.83 7.32
CA LEU A 85 0.76 -7.20 6.38
C LEU A 85 0.32 -8.65 6.56
N GLN A 86 1.28 -9.56 6.74
CA GLN A 86 1.00 -10.96 7.05
C GLN A 86 0.26 -11.11 8.38
N ALA A 87 0.62 -10.34 9.41
CA ALA A 87 -0.07 -10.33 10.69
C ALA A 87 -1.51 -9.83 10.56
N ILE A 88 -1.76 -8.79 9.74
CA ILE A 88 -3.10 -8.31 9.42
C ILE A 88 -3.90 -9.41 8.71
N GLU A 89 -3.36 -10.06 7.68
CA GLU A 89 -4.03 -11.17 6.98
C GLU A 89 -4.43 -12.35 7.89
N ASN A 90 -3.66 -12.55 8.97
CA ASN A 90 -3.86 -13.62 9.92
C ASN A 90 -4.78 -13.25 11.09
N LEU A 91 -5.27 -12.00 11.14
CA LEU A 91 -6.26 -11.61 12.14
C LEU A 91 -7.57 -12.41 11.96
N PRO A 92 -8.28 -12.71 13.05
CA PRO A 92 -9.60 -13.32 12.95
C PRO A 92 -10.56 -12.37 12.20
N GLU A 93 -11.38 -12.96 11.33
CA GLU A 93 -12.40 -12.18 10.61
C GLU A 93 -13.36 -11.52 11.61
N PRO A 94 -13.70 -10.24 11.41
CA PRO A 94 -14.53 -9.53 12.38
C PRO A 94 -15.98 -10.00 12.31
N ASP A 95 -16.63 -10.04 13.48
CA ASP A 95 -18.05 -10.33 13.55
C ASP A 95 -18.87 -9.05 13.29
N PHE A 96 -19.42 -8.96 12.07
CA PHE A 96 -20.30 -7.86 11.67
C PHE A 96 -21.80 -8.15 11.88
N THR A 97 -22.17 -9.17 12.66
CA THR A 97 -23.59 -9.47 12.95
C THR A 97 -24.34 -8.31 13.61
N ALA A 98 -23.64 -7.41 14.31
CA ALA A 98 -24.22 -6.19 14.88
C ALA A 98 -24.39 -5.03 13.86
N VAL A 99 -23.72 -5.07 12.71
CA VAL A 99 -23.82 -4.04 11.66
C VAL A 99 -25.06 -4.28 10.80
N GLN A 100 -25.69 -3.20 10.30
CA GLN A 100 -26.82 -3.29 9.37
C GLN A 100 -26.44 -4.10 8.13
N GLN A 101 -27.29 -5.03 7.68
CA GLN A 101 -26.98 -5.96 6.59
C GLN A 101 -26.52 -5.27 5.30
N SER A 102 -27.11 -4.12 4.96
CA SER A 102 -26.74 -3.31 3.78
C SER A 102 -25.35 -2.66 3.87
N LYS A 103 -24.77 -2.59 5.07
CA LYS A 103 -23.45 -2.00 5.35
C LYS A 103 -22.38 -3.05 5.66
N ARG A 104 -22.74 -4.34 5.73
CA ARG A 104 -21.78 -5.41 5.99
C ARG A 104 -20.86 -5.57 4.78
N PRO A 105 -19.55 -5.77 4.99
CA PRO A 105 -18.70 -6.25 3.91
C PRO A 105 -19.19 -7.62 3.43
N HIS A 106 -19.22 -7.81 2.11
CA HIS A 106 -19.63 -9.07 1.48
C HIS A 106 -18.47 -10.08 1.37
N GLU A 107 -17.25 -9.59 1.55
CA GLU A 107 -16.01 -10.34 1.45
C GLU A 107 -15.34 -10.39 2.83
N LYS A 108 -14.37 -11.30 2.96
CA LYS A 108 -13.46 -11.33 4.10
C LYS A 108 -12.71 -10.01 4.18
N LEU A 109 -12.53 -9.46 5.37
CA LEU A 109 -11.89 -8.15 5.52
C LEU A 109 -10.38 -8.26 5.57
N TRP A 110 -9.85 -9.35 6.11
CA TRP A 110 -8.42 -9.50 6.34
C TRP A 110 -7.77 -10.46 5.38
N LYS A 111 -8.36 -11.65 5.19
CA LYS A 111 -7.66 -12.68 4.43
C LYS A 111 -7.48 -12.27 2.97
N GLY A 112 -6.23 -12.21 2.53
CA GLY A 112 -5.84 -11.81 1.17
C GLY A 112 -5.91 -10.29 0.90
N LEU A 113 -6.17 -9.48 1.94
CA LEU A 113 -6.25 -8.01 1.89
C LEU A 113 -7.08 -7.51 0.69
N PRO A 114 -8.42 -7.68 0.71
CA PRO A 114 -9.28 -7.35 -0.43
C PRO A 114 -9.07 -5.91 -0.90
N HIS A 115 -8.95 -5.70 -2.22
CA HIS A 115 -8.69 -4.40 -2.85
C HIS A 115 -7.29 -3.81 -2.63
N PHE A 116 -6.39 -4.45 -1.87
CA PHE A 116 -5.01 -3.95 -1.70
C PHE A 116 -4.26 -3.93 -3.04
N ALA A 117 -4.36 -5.01 -3.84
CA ALA A 117 -3.78 -5.06 -5.19
C ALA A 117 -4.35 -3.95 -6.10
N ASN A 118 -5.66 -3.71 -6.05
CA ASN A 118 -6.30 -2.65 -6.82
C ASN A 118 -5.76 -1.27 -6.41
N LEU A 119 -5.56 -1.03 -5.10
CA LEU A 119 -4.96 0.21 -4.61
C LEU A 119 -3.49 0.35 -5.05
N CYS A 120 -2.72 -0.75 -5.05
CA CYS A 120 -1.35 -0.73 -5.60
C CYS A 120 -1.37 -0.28 -7.06
N TYR A 121 -2.29 -0.82 -7.85
CA TYR A 121 -2.44 -0.47 -9.26
C TYR A 121 -2.91 0.98 -9.46
N ASP A 122 -4.00 1.38 -8.80
CA ASP A 122 -4.63 2.70 -8.95
C ASP A 122 -3.73 3.83 -8.45
N VAL A 123 -3.10 3.67 -7.29
CA VAL A 123 -2.23 4.68 -6.68
C VAL A 123 -0.85 4.67 -7.34
N GLY A 124 -0.31 3.49 -7.63
CA GLY A 124 1.04 3.30 -8.13
C GLY A 124 1.21 3.60 -9.60
N TYR A 125 0.30 3.13 -10.45
CA TYR A 125 0.39 3.34 -11.90
C TYR A 125 -0.54 4.44 -12.41
N ARG A 126 -1.46 4.96 -11.58
CA ARG A 126 -2.37 6.08 -11.93
C ARG A 126 -2.94 5.99 -13.34
N SER A 127 -3.33 4.78 -13.77
CA SER A 127 -3.83 4.50 -15.13
C SER A 127 -2.91 5.03 -16.26
N GLY A 128 -1.59 4.93 -16.11
CA GLY A 128 -0.60 5.37 -17.10
C GLY A 128 -0.22 6.85 -17.02
N SER A 129 -0.77 7.64 -16.08
CA SER A 129 -0.43 9.07 -15.97
C SER A 129 1.04 9.30 -15.61
N TRP A 130 1.70 8.33 -14.98
CA TRP A 130 3.11 8.42 -14.60
C TRP A 130 4.04 8.62 -15.81
N LYS A 131 3.69 8.05 -16.98
CA LYS A 131 4.47 8.23 -18.21
C LYS A 131 4.41 9.68 -18.68
N MET A 132 3.21 10.26 -18.71
CA MET A 132 3.01 11.67 -19.05
C MET A 132 3.76 12.58 -18.07
N ASP A 133 3.73 12.27 -16.77
CA ASP A 133 4.45 13.03 -15.75
C ASP A 133 5.97 12.92 -15.96
N ALA A 134 6.49 11.74 -16.29
CA ALA A 134 7.91 11.51 -16.55
C ALA A 134 8.41 12.23 -17.82
N GLU A 135 7.61 12.25 -18.88
CA GLU A 135 7.92 12.94 -20.13
C GLU A 135 7.84 14.47 -20.00
N ALA A 136 6.88 14.97 -19.21
CA ALA A 136 6.70 16.40 -18.97
C ALA A 136 7.75 16.98 -18.01
N THR A 137 8.54 16.14 -17.36
CA THR A 137 9.43 16.52 -16.26
C THR A 137 10.90 16.37 -16.62
N GLY A 138 11.71 17.41 -16.38
CA GLY A 138 13.16 17.34 -16.49
C GLY A 138 13.85 16.75 -15.24
N ALA A 139 15.14 16.41 -15.37
CA ALA A 139 15.98 16.11 -14.21
C ALA A 139 16.03 17.33 -13.25
N PRO A 140 16.05 17.15 -11.91
CA PRO A 140 16.18 15.91 -11.14
C PRO A 140 14.85 15.22 -10.78
N LYS A 141 13.71 15.85 -11.05
CA LYS A 141 12.40 15.33 -10.66
C LYS A 141 12.04 14.05 -11.42
N ARG A 142 12.46 13.94 -12.68
CA ARG A 142 12.30 12.72 -13.48
C ARG A 142 13.05 11.52 -12.88
N ASP A 143 14.24 11.74 -12.32
CA ASP A 143 14.99 10.68 -11.66
C ASP A 143 14.25 10.18 -10.41
N ALA A 144 13.66 11.08 -9.63
CA ALA A 144 12.83 10.70 -8.48
C ALA A 144 11.59 9.88 -8.90
N LEU A 145 10.92 10.26 -10.00
CA LEU A 145 9.81 9.47 -10.55
C LEU A 145 10.26 8.07 -11.00
N ARG A 146 11.45 7.97 -11.60
CA ARG A 146 12.04 6.68 -11.99
C ARG A 146 12.31 5.81 -10.77
N ASP A 147 12.96 6.37 -9.77
CA ASP A 147 13.33 5.64 -8.56
C ASP A 147 12.08 5.18 -7.80
N GLU A 148 11.02 6.01 -7.75
CA GLU A 148 9.72 5.62 -7.19
C GLU A 148 9.05 4.49 -8.00
N HIS A 149 9.11 4.55 -9.33
CA HIS A 149 8.54 3.52 -10.20
C HIS A 149 9.21 2.16 -10.00
N ILE A 150 10.55 2.13 -9.96
CA ILE A 150 11.33 0.92 -9.65
C ILE A 150 10.98 0.41 -8.26
N ARG A 151 10.92 1.32 -7.28
CA ARG A 151 10.57 0.98 -5.91
C ARG A 151 9.18 0.32 -5.81
N ARG A 152 8.20 0.76 -6.58
CA ARG A 152 6.86 0.15 -6.62
C ARG A 152 6.91 -1.27 -7.19
N ALA A 153 7.65 -1.48 -8.27
CA ALA A 153 7.85 -2.82 -8.85
C ALA A 153 8.54 -3.77 -7.86
N GLU A 154 9.57 -3.31 -7.15
CA GLU A 154 10.21 -4.06 -6.05
C GLU A 154 9.16 -4.49 -5.02
N ILE A 155 8.35 -3.55 -4.51
CA ILE A 155 7.33 -3.87 -3.50
C ILE A 155 6.30 -4.88 -4.01
N GLU A 156 5.84 -4.74 -5.26
CA GLU A 156 4.91 -5.70 -5.87
C GLU A 156 5.51 -7.10 -5.97
N ALA A 157 6.75 -7.22 -6.46
CA ALA A 157 7.47 -8.49 -6.52
C ALA A 157 7.64 -9.11 -5.12
N ARG A 158 7.99 -8.31 -4.11
CA ARG A 158 8.12 -8.76 -2.71
C ARG A 158 6.78 -9.27 -2.15
N LEU A 159 5.68 -8.59 -2.42
CA LEU A 159 4.33 -9.00 -2.00
C LEU A 159 3.90 -10.32 -2.67
N VAL A 160 4.14 -10.45 -3.98
CA VAL A 160 3.87 -11.69 -4.74
C VAL A 160 4.69 -12.86 -4.18
N MET A 161 5.99 -12.68 -3.95
CA MET A 161 6.85 -13.72 -3.37
C MET A 161 6.42 -14.13 -1.97
N ALA A 162 5.90 -13.19 -1.17
CA ALA A 162 5.36 -13.47 0.16
C ALA A 162 3.97 -14.12 0.12
N GLY A 163 3.31 -14.19 -1.06
CA GLY A 163 1.94 -14.68 -1.19
C GLY A 163 0.91 -13.78 -0.50
N LEU A 164 1.20 -12.48 -0.41
CA LEU A 164 0.39 -11.48 0.28
C LEU A 164 -0.42 -10.62 -0.69
N ALA A 165 -1.44 -9.94 -0.13
CA ALA A 165 -2.16 -8.84 -0.78
C ALA A 165 -2.93 -9.19 -2.06
N GLY A 166 -3.04 -10.47 -2.40
CA GLY A 166 -3.81 -10.95 -3.55
C GLY A 166 -3.29 -10.44 -4.90
N ILE A 167 -2.03 -10.00 -4.99
CA ILE A 167 -1.43 -9.53 -6.24
C ILE A 167 -1.17 -10.74 -7.14
N PRO A 168 -1.78 -10.80 -8.33
CA PRO A 168 -1.59 -11.93 -9.22
C PRO A 168 -0.29 -11.77 -10.02
N ILE A 169 0.41 -12.89 -10.26
CA ILE A 169 1.72 -12.89 -10.94
C ILE A 169 1.64 -12.49 -12.42
N ASP A 170 0.46 -12.62 -13.03
CA ASP A 170 0.23 -12.28 -14.43
C ASP A 170 0.36 -10.78 -14.71
N TRP A 171 0.11 -9.91 -13.73
CA TRP A 171 0.34 -8.46 -13.84
C TRP A 171 1.79 -8.12 -14.22
N GLY A 172 2.77 -8.81 -13.64
CA GLY A 172 4.18 -8.61 -13.99
C GLY A 172 4.48 -9.00 -15.45
N TYR A 173 3.85 -10.07 -15.95
CA TYR A 173 4.00 -10.48 -17.34
C TYR A 173 3.33 -9.50 -18.32
N GLU A 174 2.20 -8.89 -17.94
CA GLU A 174 1.54 -7.86 -18.75
C GLU A 174 2.44 -6.64 -18.95
N VAL A 175 3.18 -6.22 -17.92
CA VAL A 175 4.16 -5.12 -18.02
C VAL A 175 5.27 -5.45 -19.02
N VAL A 176 5.86 -6.65 -18.93
CA VAL A 176 6.92 -7.09 -19.86
C VAL A 176 6.40 -7.19 -21.30
N VAL A 177 5.21 -7.75 -21.49
CA VAL A 177 4.57 -7.85 -22.80
C VAL A 177 4.29 -6.46 -23.38
N GLY A 178 3.76 -5.56 -22.56
CA GLY A 178 3.50 -4.16 -22.95
C GLY A 178 4.79 -3.44 -23.38
N ALA A 179 5.85 -3.53 -22.59
CA ALA A 179 7.15 -2.91 -22.90
C ALA A 179 7.76 -3.44 -24.22
N LEU A 180 7.59 -4.74 -24.50
CA LEU A 180 8.11 -5.36 -25.72
C LEU A 180 7.26 -5.11 -26.97
N GLN A 181 5.99 -4.73 -26.80
CA GLN A 181 5.04 -4.55 -27.90
C GLN A 181 4.76 -3.07 -28.25
N CYS A 182 5.10 -2.13 -27.37
CA CYS A 182 4.83 -0.70 -27.56
C CYS A 182 6.08 0.08 -27.97
N ASP A 183 5.98 0.82 -29.08
CA ASP A 183 7.01 1.78 -29.53
C ASP A 183 7.16 2.99 -28.58
N GLU A 184 6.26 3.14 -27.60
CA GLU A 184 6.19 4.22 -26.60
C GLU A 184 6.69 3.79 -25.20
N ALA A 185 7.48 2.71 -25.12
CA ALA A 185 8.04 2.26 -23.84
C ALA A 185 9.08 3.25 -23.29
N LEU A 186 8.95 3.63 -22.02
CA LEU A 186 9.97 4.42 -21.31
C LEU A 186 11.02 3.47 -20.74
N LEU A 187 11.95 3.03 -21.58
CA LEU A 187 12.88 1.93 -21.27
C LEU A 187 13.72 2.15 -20.01
N ASP A 188 14.08 3.39 -19.68
CA ASP A 188 14.86 3.68 -18.48
C ASP A 188 14.05 3.61 -17.18
N PHE A 189 12.71 3.50 -17.27
CA PHE A 189 11.81 3.19 -16.15
C PHE A 189 11.42 1.71 -16.17
N GLU A 190 10.97 1.23 -17.33
CA GLU A 190 10.33 -0.08 -17.46
C GLU A 190 11.33 -1.24 -17.39
N VAL A 191 12.55 -1.08 -17.93
CA VAL A 191 13.56 -2.15 -17.88
C VAL A 191 14.06 -2.40 -16.45
N PRO A 192 14.43 -1.38 -15.65
CA PRO A 192 14.81 -1.62 -14.26
C PRO A 192 13.65 -2.14 -13.41
N ALA A 193 12.42 -1.64 -13.61
CA ALA A 193 11.24 -2.13 -12.90
C ALA A 193 10.97 -3.62 -13.19
N ALA A 194 11.12 -4.05 -14.45
CA ALA A 194 10.96 -5.46 -14.83
C ALA A 194 12.08 -6.38 -14.30
N ALA A 195 13.16 -5.83 -13.73
CA ALA A 195 14.28 -6.59 -13.19
C ALA A 195 14.13 -6.94 -11.69
N GLU A 196 13.16 -6.33 -11.00
CA GLU A 196 12.80 -6.63 -9.60
C GLU A 196 11.93 -7.88 -9.48
#